data_AF-A0A932U0T6-F1
#
_entry.id   AF-A0A932U0T6-F1
#
_cell.length_a   1.000
_cell.length_b   1.000
_cell.length_c   1.000
_cell.angle_alpha   90.00
_cell.angle_beta   90.00
_cell.angle_gamma   90.00
#
_symmetry.space_group_name_H-M   'P 1'
#
loop_
_entity.id
_entity.type
_entity.pdbx_description
1 polymer ?
#
loop_
_entity_poly.entity_id
_entity_poly.type
_entity_poly.pdbx_seq_one_letter_code
_entity_poly.pdbx_strand_id
1 'polypeptide(L)'
;MPLTITTLGEFRLLRDDEELSPAAWKNQKNRHLCQLLLTHRRNPPHREQLLEWLWPGLPPASADRSLRVAISQLRRALEPDLPPRADSAFLLITPSGYAWNPHADYTLDADRFDHLCSEFAVNPTGDDPYSRLALGEEAKALYRGDFLAEEAYTDWASAEWERLRETNFALLNRRGRYYNLYTMQWAAETG
;
A
#
# COMPACT_ATOMS: atom_id res chain seq x y z
N MET A 1 -15.67 -8.35 6.40
CA MET A 1 -14.40 -8.64 7.07
C MET A 1 -13.40 -7.67 6.47
N PRO A 2 -13.29 -6.45 7.02
CA PRO A 2 -12.36 -5.47 6.51
C PRO A 2 -10.92 -5.94 6.70
N LEU A 3 -10.05 -5.63 5.73
CA LEU A 3 -8.61 -5.79 5.90
C LEU A 3 -7.95 -4.45 6.25
N THR A 4 -7.03 -4.45 7.20
CA THR A 4 -6.16 -3.30 7.46
C THR A 4 -4.74 -3.63 7.08
N ILE A 5 -4.18 -2.86 6.15
CA ILE A 5 -2.91 -3.16 5.50
C ILE A 5 -1.94 -2.01 5.77
N THR A 6 -0.82 -2.35 6.38
CA THR A 6 0.32 -1.46 6.59
C THR A 6 1.44 -1.81 5.63
N THR A 7 1.93 -0.82 4.91
CA THR A 7 3.03 -0.92 3.95
C THR A 7 4.07 0.18 4.14
N LEU A 8 3.76 1.28 4.83
CA LEU A 8 4.73 2.35 5.14
C LEU A 8 5.50 1.99 6.42
N GLY A 9 6.56 1.20 6.26
CA GLY A 9 7.31 0.55 7.34
C GLY A 9 7.24 -0.97 7.22
N GLU A 10 7.11 -1.65 8.36
CA GLU A 10 6.96 -3.11 8.41
C GLU A 10 5.63 -3.54 7.77
N PHE A 11 5.65 -4.56 6.91
CA PHE A 11 4.44 -5.01 6.25
C PHE A 11 3.57 -5.83 7.20
N ARG A 12 2.34 -5.35 7.42
CA ARG A 12 1.34 -6.03 8.25
C ARG A 12 0.00 -6.09 7.53
N LEU A 13 -0.69 -7.21 7.69
CA LEU A 13 -2.05 -7.41 7.20
C LEU A 13 -2.89 -7.94 8.34
N LEU A 14 -3.89 -7.16 8.74
CA LEU A 14 -4.85 -7.51 9.77
C LEU A 14 -6.17 -7.87 9.09
N ARG A 15 -6.83 -8.93 9.58
CA ARG A 15 -8.19 -9.29 9.24
C ARG A 15 -9.02 -9.19 10.50
N ASP A 16 -10.04 -8.34 10.50
CA ASP A 16 -10.87 -8.06 11.69
C ASP A 16 -9.99 -7.74 12.93
N ASP A 17 -9.01 -6.84 12.74
CA ASP A 17 -8.00 -6.43 13.74
C ASP A 17 -7.00 -7.50 14.22
N GLU A 18 -7.08 -8.74 13.71
CA GLU A 18 -6.11 -9.79 13.99
C GLU A 18 -5.05 -9.87 12.90
N GLU A 19 -3.78 -9.71 13.28
CA GLU A 19 -2.66 -9.82 12.34
C GLU A 19 -2.50 -11.24 11.82
N LEU A 20 -2.35 -11.37 10.50
CA LEU A 20 -2.04 -12.65 9.86
C LEU A 20 -0.68 -13.16 10.33
N SER A 21 -0.70 -14.29 11.05
CA SER A 21 0.53 -14.96 11.47
C SER A 21 1.44 -15.34 10.28
N PRO A 22 2.76 -15.47 10.48
CA PRO A 22 3.68 -15.98 9.45
C PRO A 22 3.23 -17.31 8.83
N ALA A 23 2.58 -18.18 9.61
CA ALA A 23 2.07 -19.47 9.15
C ALA A 23 0.86 -19.36 8.21
N ALA A 24 0.10 -18.26 8.26
CA ALA A 24 -1.02 -18.01 7.36
C ALA A 24 -0.57 -17.90 5.89
N TRP A 25 0.60 -17.27 5.67
CA TRP A 25 1.20 -17.12 4.34
C TRP A 25 1.68 -18.43 3.73
N LYS A 26 1.94 -19.47 4.54
CA LYS A 26 2.57 -20.76 4.16
C LYS A 26 4.02 -20.67 3.70
N ASN A 27 4.39 -19.66 2.92
CA ASN A 27 5.75 -19.40 2.48
C ASN A 27 5.91 -17.91 2.10
N GLN A 28 7.16 -17.47 1.96
CA GLN A 28 7.48 -16.10 1.62
C GLN A 28 6.95 -15.68 0.24
N LYS A 29 6.91 -16.58 -0.75
CA LYS A 29 6.44 -16.24 -2.10
C LYS A 29 4.96 -15.86 -2.15
N ASN A 30 4.12 -16.43 -1.28
CA ASN A 30 2.72 -16.04 -1.16
C ASN A 30 2.57 -14.65 -0.51
N ARG A 31 3.40 -14.34 0.50
CA ARG A 31 3.48 -12.99 1.11
C ARG A 31 3.95 -11.96 0.08
N HIS A 32 5.01 -12.28 -0.67
CA HIS A 32 5.52 -11.45 -1.77
C HIS A 32 4.47 -11.22 -2.85
N LEU A 33 3.71 -12.24 -3.25
CA LEU A 33 2.62 -12.08 -4.22
C LEU A 33 1.57 -11.07 -3.71
N CYS A 34 1.21 -11.11 -2.43
CA CYS A 34 0.29 -10.13 -1.86
C CYS A 34 0.85 -8.71 -1.91
N GLN A 35 2.09 -8.53 -1.44
CA GLN A 35 2.78 -7.24 -1.46
C GLN A 35 2.92 -6.68 -2.89
N LEU A 36 3.21 -7.55 -3.86
CA LEU A 36 3.36 -7.19 -5.26
C LEU A 36 2.01 -6.74 -5.85
N LEU A 37 0.92 -7.48 -5.60
CA LEU A 37 -0.41 -7.07 -6.05
C LEU A 37 -0.87 -5.75 -5.40
N LEU A 38 -0.51 -5.50 -4.14
CA LEU A 38 -0.76 -4.23 -3.46
C LEU A 38 0.10 -3.09 -4.02
N THR A 39 1.37 -3.35 -4.30
CA THR A 39 2.30 -2.40 -4.91
C THR A 39 1.76 -1.91 -6.25
N HIS A 40 1.25 -2.85 -7.06
CA HIS A 40 0.72 -2.59 -8.40
C HIS A 40 -0.81 -2.48 -8.44
N ARG A 41 -1.47 -2.21 -7.32
CA ARG A 41 -2.95 -2.12 -7.22
C ARG A 41 -3.60 -1.15 -8.21
N ARG A 42 -2.87 -0.11 -8.62
CA ARG A 42 -3.33 0.91 -9.58
C ARG A 42 -3.04 0.53 -11.04
N ASN A 43 -2.04 -0.30 -11.28
CA ASN A 43 -1.65 -0.76 -12.62
C ASN A 43 -1.18 -2.22 -12.54
N PRO A 44 -2.11 -3.19 -12.55
CA PRO A 44 -1.79 -4.59 -12.33
C PRO A 44 -0.84 -5.13 -13.40
N PRO A 45 0.21 -5.87 -13.01
CA PRO A 45 1.18 -6.41 -13.95
C PRO A 45 0.57 -7.51 -14.81
N HIS A 46 1.18 -7.75 -15.97
CA HIS A 46 0.88 -8.93 -16.75
C HIS A 46 1.34 -10.19 -16.00
N ARG A 47 0.66 -11.30 -16.28
CA ARG A 47 0.97 -12.61 -15.73
C ARG A 47 2.45 -12.97 -15.91
N GLU A 48 3.01 -12.77 -17.09
CA GLU A 48 4.42 -13.07 -17.39
C GLU A 48 5.38 -12.30 -16.47
N GLN A 49 5.05 -11.04 -16.16
CA GLN A 49 5.83 -10.20 -15.25
C GLN A 49 5.72 -10.68 -13.80
N LEU A 50 4.54 -11.13 -13.36
CA LEU A 50 4.38 -11.79 -12.06
C LEU A 50 5.27 -13.04 -11.94
N LEU A 51 5.32 -13.84 -13.01
CA LEU A 51 6.14 -15.05 -13.04
C LEU A 51 7.62 -14.73 -12.95
N GLU A 52 8.10 -13.75 -13.72
CA GLU A 52 9.52 -13.36 -13.72
C GLU A 52 9.96 -12.84 -12.35
N TRP A 53 9.15 -11.99 -11.69
CA TRP A 53 9.48 -11.44 -10.38
C TRP A 53 9.45 -12.49 -9.26
N LEU A 54 8.47 -13.40 -9.26
CA LEU A 54 8.32 -14.37 -8.18
C LEU A 54 9.13 -15.63 -8.39
N TRP A 55 9.37 -16.04 -9.64
CA TRP A 55 9.99 -17.30 -10.01
C TRP A 55 10.97 -17.12 -11.18
N PRO A 56 12.02 -16.29 -11.02
CA PRO A 56 12.97 -16.04 -12.09
C PRO A 56 13.65 -17.35 -12.52
N GLY A 57 13.75 -17.54 -13.84
CA GLY A 57 14.41 -18.71 -14.44
C GLY A 57 13.64 -20.04 -14.35
N LEU A 58 12.42 -20.06 -13.79
CA LEU A 58 11.58 -21.25 -13.85
C LEU A 58 10.96 -21.43 -15.25
N PRO A 59 10.87 -22.67 -15.77
CA PRO A 59 10.16 -22.92 -17.02
C PRO A 59 8.70 -22.42 -16.94
N PRO A 60 8.14 -21.84 -18.03
CA PRO A 60 6.83 -21.19 -18.00
C PRO A 60 5.72 -22.05 -17.40
N ALA A 61 5.61 -23.33 -17.80
CA ALA A 61 4.59 -24.24 -17.30
C ALA A 61 4.70 -24.52 -15.77
N SER A 62 5.92 -24.50 -15.23
CA SER A 62 6.18 -24.69 -13.81
C SER A 62 5.86 -23.41 -13.02
N ALA A 63 6.29 -22.25 -13.53
CA ALA A 63 5.98 -20.95 -12.94
C ALA A 63 4.46 -20.71 -12.91
N ASP A 64 3.75 -21.06 -13.98
CA ASP A 64 2.30 -20.98 -14.06
C ASP A 64 1.58 -21.81 -13.00
N ARG A 65 2.07 -23.02 -12.76
CA ARG A 65 1.54 -23.90 -11.72
C ARG A 65 1.78 -23.30 -10.33
N SER A 66 2.99 -22.78 -10.09
CA SER A 66 3.35 -22.10 -8.85
C SER A 66 2.47 -20.88 -8.60
N LEU A 67 2.20 -20.06 -9.62
CA LEU A 67 1.32 -18.89 -9.50
C LEU A 67 -0.12 -19.29 -9.13
N ARG A 68 -0.67 -20.33 -9.75
CA ARG A 68 -2.02 -20.82 -9.41
C ARG A 68 -2.10 -21.30 -7.96
N VAL A 69 -1.06 -22.01 -7.49
CA VAL A 69 -0.97 -22.46 -6.10
C VAL A 69 -0.85 -21.24 -5.16
N ALA A 70 0.02 -20.29 -5.48
CA ALA A 70 0.22 -19.09 -4.67
C ALA A 70 -1.06 -18.26 -4.55
N ILE A 71 -1.80 -18.04 -5.64
CA ILE A 71 -3.11 -17.38 -5.62
C ILE A 71 -4.12 -18.15 -4.76
N SER A 72 -4.18 -19.48 -4.89
CA SER A 72 -5.08 -20.28 -4.05
C SER A 72 -4.74 -20.18 -2.57
N GLN A 73 -3.46 -20.12 -2.21
CA GLN A 73 -3.03 -19.98 -0.82
C GLN A 73 -3.24 -18.55 -0.31
N LEU A 74 -3.04 -17.54 -1.16
CA LEU A 74 -3.32 -16.15 -0.81
C LEU A 74 -4.82 -15.94 -0.54
N ARG A 75 -5.71 -16.49 -1.40
CA ARG A 75 -7.17 -16.47 -1.14
C ARG A 75 -7.52 -17.05 0.21
N ARG A 76 -6.95 -18.19 0.58
CA ARG A 76 -7.18 -18.82 1.90
C ARG A 76 -6.61 -18.01 3.07
N ALA A 77 -5.48 -17.32 2.85
CA ALA A 77 -4.89 -16.48 3.88
C ALA A 77 -5.76 -15.25 4.16
N LEU A 78 -6.28 -14.61 3.11
CA LEU A 78 -7.16 -13.44 3.21
C LEU A 78 -8.58 -13.82 3.65
N GLU A 79 -9.13 -14.89 3.07
CA GLU A 79 -10.53 -15.31 3.21
C GLU A 79 -10.58 -16.81 3.58
N PRO A 80 -10.36 -17.17 4.85
CA PRO A 80 -10.26 -18.57 5.29
C PRO A 80 -11.59 -19.32 5.15
N ASP A 81 -12.70 -18.59 5.29
CA ASP A 81 -14.06 -19.12 5.17
C ASP A 81 -14.59 -19.10 3.73
N LEU A 82 -13.75 -18.73 2.76
CA LEU A 82 -14.15 -18.66 1.35
C LEU A 82 -14.56 -20.07 0.86
N PRO A 83 -15.80 -20.26 0.39
CA PRO A 83 -16.23 -21.55 -0.12
C PRO A 83 -15.38 -22.00 -1.32
N PRO A 84 -15.21 -23.32 -1.53
CA PRO A 84 -14.54 -23.81 -2.72
C PRO A 84 -15.21 -23.27 -3.99
N ARG A 85 -14.40 -22.74 -4.92
CA ARG A 85 -14.83 -22.15 -6.20
C ARG A 85 -15.59 -20.81 -6.11
N ALA A 86 -15.75 -20.23 -4.92
CA ALA A 86 -16.23 -18.86 -4.82
C ALA A 86 -15.17 -17.86 -5.31
N ASP A 87 -15.64 -16.73 -5.84
CA ASP A 87 -14.77 -15.62 -6.20
C ASP A 87 -14.27 -14.89 -4.95
N SER A 88 -13.01 -14.47 -4.99
CA SER A 88 -12.38 -13.75 -3.89
C SER A 88 -12.85 -12.30 -3.88
N ALA A 89 -13.16 -11.77 -2.70
CA ALA A 89 -13.48 -10.35 -2.55
C ALA A 89 -12.25 -9.47 -2.81
N PHE A 90 -11.05 -9.93 -2.48
CA PHE A 90 -9.82 -9.13 -2.52
C PHE A 90 -8.97 -9.32 -3.78
N LEU A 91 -9.12 -10.45 -4.49
CA LEU A 91 -8.31 -10.78 -5.65
C LEU A 91 -9.15 -10.96 -6.91
N LEU A 92 -8.89 -10.12 -7.91
CA LEU A 92 -9.51 -10.21 -9.22
C LEU A 92 -8.71 -11.11 -10.15
N ILE A 93 -9.43 -11.85 -11.00
CA ILE A 93 -8.87 -12.47 -12.20
C ILE A 93 -9.11 -11.50 -13.35
N THR A 94 -8.05 -11.08 -14.04
CA THR A 94 -8.13 -10.18 -15.19
C THR A 94 -7.69 -10.91 -16.47
N PRO A 95 -7.99 -10.39 -17.67
CA PRO A 95 -7.44 -10.94 -18.91
C PRO A 95 -5.90 -10.96 -18.93
N SER A 96 -5.25 -10.00 -18.25
CA SER A 96 -3.80 -9.87 -18.18
C SER A 96 -3.16 -10.69 -17.05
N GLY A 97 -3.90 -11.15 -16.05
CA GLY A 97 -3.36 -11.88 -14.91
C GLY A 97 -4.22 -11.79 -13.65
N TYR A 98 -3.63 -11.28 -12.57
CA TYR A 98 -4.29 -11.12 -11.27
C TYR A 98 -4.10 -9.70 -10.76
N ALA A 99 -5.09 -9.18 -10.05
CA ALA A 99 -5.05 -7.84 -9.48
C ALA A 99 -5.61 -7.84 -8.05
N TRP A 100 -5.17 -6.88 -7.24
CA TRP A 100 -5.88 -6.52 -6.03
C TRP A 100 -7.21 -5.84 -6.40
N ASN A 101 -8.30 -6.15 -5.70
CA ASN A 101 -9.59 -5.51 -5.93
C ASN A 101 -9.62 -4.14 -5.21
N PRO A 102 -9.61 -3.00 -5.94
CA PRO A 102 -9.63 -1.68 -5.31
C PRO A 102 -10.98 -1.36 -4.63
N HIS A 103 -12.03 -2.13 -4.91
CA HIS A 103 -13.37 -1.95 -4.33
C HIS A 103 -13.67 -2.92 -3.19
N ALA A 104 -12.69 -3.73 -2.78
CA ALA A 104 -12.84 -4.58 -1.61
C ALA A 104 -12.90 -3.74 -0.33
N ASP A 105 -13.44 -4.33 0.72
CA ASP A 105 -13.49 -3.73 2.06
C ASP A 105 -12.08 -3.80 2.70
N TYR A 106 -11.22 -2.81 2.43
CA TYR A 106 -9.90 -2.71 3.03
C TYR A 106 -9.43 -1.27 3.19
N THR A 107 -8.50 -1.06 4.11
CA THR A 107 -7.72 0.17 4.24
C THR A 107 -6.25 -0.13 3.97
N LEU A 108 -5.61 0.73 3.17
CA LEU A 108 -4.17 0.70 2.92
C LEU A 108 -3.54 2.03 3.32
N ASP A 109 -2.57 1.99 4.21
CA ASP A 109 -1.89 3.18 4.71
C ASP A 109 -1.23 4.03 3.61
N ALA A 110 -0.64 3.42 2.58
CA ALA A 110 -0.07 4.13 1.44
C ALA A 110 -1.11 4.91 0.62
N ASP A 111 -2.32 4.36 0.45
CA ASP A 111 -3.40 5.08 -0.25
C ASP A 111 -3.95 6.23 0.61
N ARG A 112 -4.13 6.00 1.92
CA ARG A 112 -4.55 7.05 2.85
C ARG A 112 -3.51 8.17 2.93
N PHE A 113 -2.22 7.81 2.95
CA PHE A 113 -1.11 8.75 2.92
C PHE A 113 -1.12 9.62 1.65
N ASP A 114 -1.24 9.01 0.47
CA ASP A 114 -1.32 9.74 -0.80
C ASP A 114 -2.52 10.71 -0.82
N HIS A 115 -3.67 10.26 -0.32
CA HIS A 115 -4.88 11.07 -0.25
C HIS A 115 -4.69 12.29 0.67
N LEU A 116 -4.23 12.09 1.90
CA LEU A 116 -3.97 13.19 2.84
C LEU A 116 -2.90 14.15 2.34
N CYS A 117 -1.85 13.65 1.68
CA CYS A 117 -0.83 14.49 1.05
C CYS A 117 -1.41 15.36 -0.07
N SER A 118 -2.32 14.78 -0.87
CA SER A 118 -3.01 15.48 -1.95
C SER A 118 -3.96 16.54 -1.42
N GLU A 119 -4.75 16.20 -0.40
CA GLU A 119 -5.62 17.16 0.27
C GLU A 119 -4.81 18.31 0.88
N PHE A 120 -3.76 18.00 1.64
CA PHE A 120 -2.84 19.00 2.20
C PHE A 120 -2.17 19.87 1.12
N ALA A 121 -2.01 19.38 -0.11
CA ALA A 121 -1.40 20.11 -1.22
C ALA A 121 -2.32 21.16 -1.85
N VAL A 122 -3.60 20.85 -2.04
CA VAL A 122 -4.61 21.76 -2.59
C VAL A 122 -4.70 22.95 -1.66
N ASN A 123 -4.63 24.22 -2.09
CA ASN A 123 -4.73 25.38 -1.20
C ASN A 123 -6.17 25.93 -1.16
N PRO A 124 -7.07 25.44 -0.29
CA PRO A 124 -8.37 26.05 -0.09
C PRO A 124 -8.16 27.39 0.60
N THR A 125 -8.25 28.45 -0.18
CA THR A 125 -8.54 29.78 0.35
C THR A 125 -9.77 29.67 1.27
N GLY A 126 -9.58 29.82 2.57
CA GLY A 126 -10.66 29.82 3.58
C GLY A 126 -10.63 28.69 4.61
N ASP A 127 -9.74 27.70 4.51
CA ASP A 127 -9.62 26.68 5.55
C ASP A 127 -8.95 27.22 6.82
N ASP A 128 -9.42 26.74 7.96
CA ASP A 128 -8.79 26.95 9.26
C ASP A 128 -7.35 26.37 9.26
N PRO A 129 -6.33 27.17 9.60
CA PRO A 129 -4.93 26.73 9.56
C PRO A 129 -4.64 25.52 10.45
N TYR A 130 -5.34 25.37 11.56
CA TYR A 130 -5.15 24.24 12.48
C TYR A 130 -5.66 22.93 11.87
N SER A 131 -6.85 22.96 11.28
CA SER A 131 -7.44 21.84 10.55
C SER A 131 -6.52 21.36 9.43
N ARG A 132 -5.84 22.31 8.76
CA ARG A 132 -4.86 22.00 7.73
C ARG A 132 -3.60 21.31 8.27
N LEU A 133 -3.04 21.86 9.34
CA LEU A 133 -1.86 21.27 9.98
C LEU A 133 -2.17 19.86 10.49
N ALA A 134 -3.40 19.62 10.99
CA ALA A 134 -3.85 18.30 11.43
C ALA A 134 -3.81 17.27 10.29
N LEU A 135 -4.26 17.60 9.07
CA LEU A 135 -4.12 16.72 7.89
C LEU A 135 -2.66 16.35 7.62
N GLY A 136 -1.76 17.34 7.72
CA GLY A 136 -0.34 17.13 7.54
C GLY A 136 0.31 16.26 8.63
N GLU A 137 -0.12 16.41 9.89
CA GLU A 137 0.33 15.53 10.98
C GLU A 137 -0.19 14.11 10.81
N GLU A 138 -1.45 13.94 10.41
CA GLU A 138 -2.02 12.60 10.15
C GLU A 138 -1.27 11.89 9.03
N ALA A 139 -1.02 12.59 7.91
CA ALA A 139 -0.22 12.04 6.81
C ALA A 139 1.18 11.61 7.28
N LYS A 140 1.86 12.48 8.06
CA LYS A 140 3.19 12.16 8.61
C LYS A 140 3.14 10.96 9.56
N ALA A 141 2.08 10.82 10.36
CA ALA A 141 1.95 9.72 11.32
C ALA A 141 1.79 8.35 10.63
N LEU A 142 1.23 8.31 9.42
CA LEU A 142 1.14 7.08 8.62
C LEU A 142 2.50 6.64 8.07
N TYR A 143 3.37 7.58 7.68
CA TYR A 143 4.69 7.29 7.14
C TYR A 143 5.69 6.92 8.24
N ARG A 144 5.63 5.66 8.71
CA ARG A 144 6.47 5.15 9.82
C ARG A 144 7.82 4.62 9.36
N GLY A 145 7.98 4.37 8.07
CA GLY A 145 9.20 3.89 7.44
C GLY A 145 9.01 3.78 5.94
N ASP A 146 10.07 3.32 5.29
CA ASP A 146 10.07 3.08 3.85
C ASP A 146 9.00 2.05 3.45
N PHE A 147 8.43 2.22 2.25
CA PHE A 147 7.44 1.30 1.71
C PHE A 147 8.01 -0.11 1.63
N LEU A 148 7.34 -1.06 2.30
CA LEU A 148 7.77 -2.45 2.47
C LEU A 148 9.24 -2.53 2.91
N ALA A 149 9.57 -1.91 4.04
CA ALA A 149 10.96 -1.71 4.49
C ALA A 149 11.80 -3.02 4.58
N GLU A 150 11.14 -4.16 4.77
CA GLU A 150 11.77 -5.49 4.80
C GLU A 150 12.17 -6.03 3.41
N GLU A 151 11.63 -5.44 2.34
CA GLU A 151 11.78 -5.88 0.94
C GLU A 151 12.62 -4.89 0.11
N ALA A 152 13.50 -4.12 0.76
CA ALA A 152 14.28 -3.00 0.20
C ALA A 152 15.17 -3.30 -1.02
N TYR A 153 15.29 -4.58 -1.43
CA TYR A 153 16.09 -5.04 -2.57
C TYR A 153 15.26 -5.75 -3.65
N THR A 154 13.95 -5.50 -3.68
CA THR A 154 13.07 -6.09 -4.69
C THR A 154 12.79 -5.11 -5.83
N ASP A 155 13.12 -5.51 -7.06
CA ASP A 155 12.95 -4.66 -8.24
C ASP A 155 11.49 -4.23 -8.46
N TRP A 156 10.54 -5.09 -8.12
CA TRP A 156 9.11 -4.84 -8.29
C TRP A 156 8.57 -3.76 -7.35
N ALA A 157 9.19 -3.51 -6.20
CA ALA A 157 8.77 -2.45 -5.26
C ALA A 157 9.46 -1.10 -5.52
N SER A 158 10.59 -1.09 -6.23
CA SER A 158 11.49 0.06 -6.34
C SER A 158 10.81 1.36 -6.80
N ALA A 159 9.95 1.30 -7.81
CA ALA A 159 9.27 2.48 -8.35
C ALA A 159 8.24 3.07 -7.38
N GLU A 160 7.46 2.23 -6.69
CA GLU A 160 6.48 2.70 -5.70
C GLU A 160 7.18 3.23 -4.45
N TRP A 161 8.29 2.60 -4.06
CA TRP A 161 9.15 3.08 -2.98
C TRP A 161 9.67 4.49 -3.25
N GLU A 162 10.30 4.72 -4.42
CA GLU A 162 10.83 6.05 -4.77
C GLU A 162 9.72 7.10 -4.81
N ARG A 163 8.59 6.79 -5.45
CA ARG A 163 7.43 7.71 -5.52
C ARG A 163 6.93 8.11 -4.14
N LEU A 164 6.81 7.16 -3.21
CA LEU A 164 6.34 7.44 -1.85
C LEU A 164 7.38 8.24 -1.04
N ARG A 165 8.68 8.00 -1.25
CA ARG A 165 9.75 8.83 -0.64
C ARG A 165 9.70 10.27 -1.14
N GLU A 166 9.54 10.48 -2.44
CA GLU A 166 9.37 11.80 -3.04
C GLU A 166 8.13 12.51 -2.49
N THR A 167 7.02 11.77 -2.36
CA THR A 167 5.76 12.29 -1.80
C THR A 167 5.94 12.72 -0.35
N ASN A 168 6.60 11.91 0.48
CA ASN A 168 6.93 12.25 1.86
C ASN A 168 7.86 13.46 1.96
N PHE A 169 8.89 13.53 1.12
CA PHE A 169 9.77 14.70 1.06
C PHE A 169 8.98 15.98 0.71
N ALA A 170 8.07 15.91 -0.27
CA ALA A 170 7.21 17.04 -0.63
C ALA A 170 6.28 17.46 0.52
N LEU A 171 5.68 16.50 1.24
CA LEU A 171 4.86 16.73 2.43
C LEU A 171 5.65 17.51 3.50
N LEU A 172 6.83 17.01 3.86
CA LEU A 172 7.66 17.62 4.91
C LEU A 172 8.07 19.06 4.54
N ASN A 173 8.47 19.30 3.29
CA ASN A 173 8.80 20.63 2.80
C ASN A 173 7.59 21.58 2.78
N ARG A 174 6.41 21.10 2.39
CA ARG A 174 5.20 21.93 2.39
C ARG A 174 4.74 22.25 3.81
N ARG A 175 4.77 21.28 4.73
CA ARG A 175 4.47 21.50 6.16
C ARG A 175 5.41 22.53 6.78
N GLY A 176 6.71 22.43 6.54
CA GLY A 176 7.68 23.42 7.02
C GLY A 176 7.37 24.84 6.55
N ARG A 177 7.00 25.01 5.27
CA ARG A 177 6.56 26.31 4.74
C ARG A 177 5.26 26.82 5.38
N TYR A 178 4.28 25.94 5.58
CA TYR A 178 3.01 26.29 6.21
C TYR A 178 3.23 26.77 7.66
N TYR A 179 4.02 26.04 8.46
CA TYR A 179 4.39 26.47 9.81
C TYR A 179 5.03 27.87 9.85
N ASN A 180 5.98 28.14 8.95
CA ASN A 180 6.64 29.44 8.90
C ASN A 180 5.68 30.58 8.52
N LEU A 181 4.76 30.36 7.58
CA LEU A 181 3.78 31.38 7.17
C LEU A 181 2.85 31.76 8.33
N TYR A 182 2.29 30.78 9.04
CA TYR A 182 1.33 31.05 10.12
C TYR A 182 1.97 31.53 11.41
N THR A 183 3.18 31.08 11.75
CA THR A 183 3.93 31.64 12.90
C THR A 183 4.29 33.11 12.66
N MET A 184 4.65 33.49 11.43
CA MET A 184 4.91 34.89 11.07
C MET A 184 3.64 35.74 11.06
N GLN A 185 2.51 35.23 10.56
CA GLN A 185 1.23 35.94 10.61
C GLN A 185 0.74 36.15 12.04
N TRP A 186 0.81 35.11 12.89
CA TRP A 186 0.40 35.22 14.29
C TRP A 186 1.24 36.24 15.07
N ALA A 187 2.55 36.28 14.83
CA ALA A 187 3.45 37.27 15.43
C ALA A 187 3.17 38.71 14.97
N ALA A 188 2.68 38.90 13.74
CA ALA A 188 2.35 40.21 13.18
C ALA A 188 0.97 40.72 13.65
N GLU A 189 0.04 39.84 14.03
CA GLU A 189 -1.29 40.20 14.53
C GLU A 189 -1.33 40.43 16.05
N THR A 190 -0.32 39.98 16.79
CA THR A 190 -0.26 40.06 18.27
C THR A 190 0.81 41.02 18.81
N GLY A 191 1.57 41.70 17.94
CA GLY A 191 2.59 42.70 18.30
C GLY A 191 2.19 44.11 17.90
#